data_AF-A0A1X7UAY2-F1
#
_entry.id   AF-A0A1X7UAY2-F1
#
_cell.length_a   1.000
_cell.length_b   1.000
_cell.length_c   1.000
_cell.angle_alpha   90.00
_cell.angle_beta   90.00
_cell.angle_gamma   90.00
#
_symmetry.space_group_name_H-M   'P 1'
#
loop_
_entity.id
_entity.type
_entity.pdbx_description
1 polymer ?
#
loop_
_entity_poly.entity_id
_entity_poly.type
_entity_poly.pdbx_seq_one_letter_code
_entity_poly.pdbx_strand_id
1 'polypeptide(L)'
;MLTKLEEKQQECSFLYWSDLESRQFGEITIELIKKKEEIDYLHRQFKIAHLEQPEASYTLHHFQFLGWPERGVPVSALPLLQMIQNVQELYITLRTTEPITVMCSSGVGRTGVFIALGIVLERYSVEGMIDLFQTVKTLRIQRSAMVQTRLSQKKIVLSLKMTYSFFTLL
;
A
#
# COMPACT_ATOMS: atom_id res chain seq x y z
N MET A 1 -3.60 -2.67 0.85
CA MET A 1 -3.42 -4.07 1.32
C MET A 1 -2.17 -4.67 0.69
N LEU A 2 -1.32 -5.31 1.48
CA LEU A 2 0.01 -5.82 1.04
C LEU A 2 0.17 -7.34 1.23
N THR A 3 -0.95 -8.07 1.19
CA THR A 3 -1.01 -9.53 1.32
C THR A 3 -2.07 -10.10 0.39
N LYS A 4 -1.95 -11.39 0.11
CA LYS A 4 -3.11 -12.19 -0.32
C LYS A 4 -4.02 -12.46 0.89
N LEU A 5 -5.23 -12.96 0.64
CA LEU A 5 -6.13 -13.39 1.72
C LEU A 5 -5.55 -14.61 2.46
N GLU A 6 -4.92 -15.51 1.70
CA GLU A 6 -4.26 -16.70 2.18
C GLU A 6 -2.85 -16.80 1.59
N GLU A 7 -1.88 -17.18 2.41
CA GLU A 7 -0.51 -17.50 2.01
C GLU A 7 -0.07 -18.77 2.74
N LYS A 8 0.49 -19.76 2.04
CA LYS A 8 0.84 -21.08 2.61
C LYS A 8 -0.30 -21.76 3.40
N GLN A 9 -1.53 -21.72 2.90
CA GLN A 9 -2.69 -22.30 3.60
C GLN A 9 -2.99 -21.66 4.96
N GLN A 10 -2.43 -20.49 5.23
CA GLN A 10 -2.71 -19.71 6.42
C GLN A 10 -3.43 -18.42 6.04
N GLU A 11 -4.55 -18.17 6.70
CA GLU A 11 -5.29 -16.91 6.56
C GLU A 11 -4.40 -15.74 7.00
N CYS A 12 -4.17 -14.82 6.08
CA CYS A 12 -3.39 -13.60 6.28
C CYS A 12 -4.28 -12.36 6.43
N SER A 13 -5.50 -12.41 5.91
CA SER A 13 -6.50 -11.34 6.03
C SER A 13 -7.89 -11.91 5.79
N PHE A 14 -8.85 -11.48 6.60
CA PHE A 14 -10.26 -11.67 6.29
C PHE A 14 -10.65 -10.92 5.00
N LEU A 15 -11.61 -11.47 4.26
CA LEU A 15 -12.20 -10.80 3.09
C LEU A 15 -13.21 -9.75 3.56
N TYR A 16 -12.80 -8.48 3.64
CA TYR A 16 -13.63 -7.34 4.05
C TYR A 16 -14.29 -6.58 2.90
N TRP A 17 -14.25 -7.13 1.68
CA TRP A 17 -14.90 -6.56 0.49
C TRP A 17 -15.62 -7.65 -0.31
N SER A 18 -16.23 -7.29 -1.43
CA SER A 18 -16.79 -8.22 -2.41
C SER A 18 -16.49 -7.70 -3.83
N ASP A 19 -16.16 -8.60 -4.75
CA ASP A 19 -15.93 -8.28 -6.16
C ASP A 19 -17.19 -8.49 -7.03
N LEU A 20 -18.30 -8.97 -6.43
CA LEU A 20 -19.52 -9.40 -7.15
C LEU A 20 -20.78 -8.66 -6.72
N GLU A 21 -20.98 -8.56 -5.41
CA GLU A 21 -22.23 -8.06 -4.81
C GLU A 21 -21.96 -6.95 -3.79
N SER A 22 -22.94 -6.09 -3.58
CA SER A 22 -22.88 -5.12 -2.47
C SER A 22 -22.87 -5.86 -1.14
N ARG A 23 -21.97 -5.47 -0.25
CA ARG A 23 -21.79 -6.12 1.06
C ARG A 23 -22.01 -5.12 2.19
N GLN A 24 -22.82 -5.51 3.17
CA GLN A 24 -23.11 -4.69 4.34
C GLN A 24 -22.23 -5.10 5.52
N PHE A 25 -21.65 -4.11 6.20
CA PHE A 25 -20.91 -4.25 7.44
C PHE A 25 -21.46 -3.23 8.46
N GLY A 26 -22.32 -3.71 9.38
CA GLY A 26 -23.04 -2.81 10.28
C GLY A 26 -23.95 -1.87 9.49
N GLU A 27 -23.75 -0.57 9.65
CA GLU A 27 -24.53 0.49 9.00
C GLU A 27 -23.93 0.99 7.67
N ILE A 28 -22.86 0.33 7.21
CA ILE A 28 -22.12 0.71 5.99
C ILE A 28 -22.33 -0.34 4.91
N THR A 29 -22.58 0.10 3.68
CA THR A 29 -22.56 -0.74 2.47
C THR A 29 -21.32 -0.47 1.64
N ILE A 30 -20.78 -1.53 1.05
CA ILE A 30 -19.59 -1.52 0.19
C ILE A 30 -19.96 -2.17 -1.13
N GLU A 31 -19.89 -1.40 -2.22
CA GLU A 31 -20.23 -1.86 -3.57
C GLU A 31 -19.06 -1.62 -4.51
N LEU A 32 -18.66 -2.63 -5.30
CA LEU A 32 -17.61 -2.47 -6.29
C LEU A 32 -18.11 -1.63 -7.48
N ILE A 33 -17.47 -0.49 -7.71
CA ILE A 33 -17.72 0.36 -8.90
C ILE A 33 -16.84 -0.10 -10.06
N LYS A 34 -15.54 -0.31 -9.78
CA LYS A 34 -14.54 -0.59 -10.81
C LYS A 34 -13.40 -1.41 -10.24
N LYS A 35 -12.90 -2.36 -11.04
CA LYS A 35 -11.68 -3.12 -10.77
C LYS A 35 -10.73 -2.98 -11.98
N LYS A 36 -9.47 -2.67 -11.70
CA LYS A 36 -8.37 -2.64 -12.66
C LYS A 36 -7.28 -3.59 -12.19
N GLU A 37 -6.79 -4.43 -13.10
CA GLU A 37 -5.66 -5.31 -12.87
C GLU A 37 -4.41 -4.66 -13.45
N GLU A 38 -3.37 -4.57 -12.63
CA GLU A 38 -2.08 -3.99 -12.97
C GLU A 38 -1.00 -5.06 -12.74
N ILE A 39 0.23 -4.80 -13.15
CA ILE A 39 1.33 -5.73 -12.89
C ILE A 39 1.52 -5.84 -11.37
N ASP A 40 1.34 -7.04 -10.83
CA ASP A 40 1.52 -7.40 -9.42
C ASP A 40 0.64 -6.65 -8.40
N TYR A 41 -0.38 -5.89 -8.81
CA TYR A 41 -1.38 -5.35 -7.89
C TYR A 41 -2.75 -5.15 -8.54
N LEU A 42 -3.78 -5.11 -7.70
CA LEU A 42 -5.16 -4.80 -8.08
C LEU A 42 -5.53 -3.42 -7.55
N HIS A 43 -6.28 -2.66 -8.35
CA HIS A 43 -6.90 -1.41 -7.93
C HIS A 43 -8.42 -1.55 -8.03
N ARG A 44 -9.11 -1.37 -6.89
CA ARG A 44 -10.57 -1.36 -6.80
C ARG A 44 -11.06 0.01 -6.38
N GLN A 45 -12.19 0.43 -6.93
CA GLN A 45 -12.96 1.56 -6.47
C GLN A 45 -14.27 1.03 -5.91
N PHE A 46 -14.53 1.34 -4.64
CA PHE A 46 -15.76 0.97 -3.97
C PHE A 46 -16.59 2.21 -3.69
N LYS A 47 -17.91 2.11 -3.86
CA LYS A 47 -18.86 3.05 -3.29
C LYS A 47 -19.07 2.63 -1.83
N ILE A 48 -18.84 3.55 -0.90
CA ILE A 48 -19.13 3.38 0.51
C ILE A 48 -20.28 4.30 0.87
N ALA A 49 -21.34 3.76 1.45
CA ALA A 49 -22.52 4.54 1.84
C ALA A 49 -23.05 4.10 3.21
N HIS A 50 -23.61 5.06 3.95
CA HIS A 50 -24.36 4.75 5.17
C HIS A 50 -25.78 4.33 4.79
N LEU A 51 -26.34 3.32 5.47
CA LEU A 51 -27.69 2.80 5.16
C LEU A 51 -28.77 3.88 5.24
N GLU A 52 -28.67 4.75 6.24
CA GLU A 52 -29.65 5.84 6.45
C GLU A 52 -29.42 7.04 5.51
N GLN A 53 -28.23 7.16 4.90
CA GLN A 53 -27.89 8.26 4.01
C GLN A 53 -27.17 7.75 2.74
N PRO A 54 -27.86 6.97 1.88
CA PRO A 54 -27.23 6.35 0.71
C PRO A 54 -26.66 7.36 -0.30
N GLU A 55 -27.25 8.56 -0.34
CA GLU A 55 -26.84 9.66 -1.23
C GLU A 55 -25.54 10.34 -0.77
N ALA A 56 -25.21 10.27 0.53
CA ALA A 56 -23.98 10.84 1.09
C ALA A 56 -22.78 9.87 0.96
N SER A 57 -22.71 9.14 -0.16
CA SER A 57 -21.67 8.14 -0.40
C SER A 57 -20.33 8.73 -0.81
N TYR A 58 -19.25 8.00 -0.59
CA TYR A 58 -17.92 8.34 -1.08
C TYR A 58 -17.23 7.17 -1.77
N THR A 59 -16.26 7.49 -2.63
CA THR A 59 -15.48 6.48 -3.35
C THR A 59 -14.22 6.11 -2.58
N LEU A 60 -14.12 4.87 -2.11
CA LEU A 60 -12.92 4.32 -1.51
C LEU A 60 -12.03 3.67 -2.58
N HIS A 61 -10.77 4.06 -2.62
CA HIS A 61 -9.77 3.43 -3.48
C HIS A 61 -8.98 2.39 -2.70
N HIS A 62 -9.05 1.14 -3.15
CA HIS A 62 -8.38 0.01 -2.53
C HIS A 62 -7.31 -0.55 -3.46
N PHE A 63 -6.06 -0.52 -3.00
CA PHE A 63 -4.93 -1.11 -3.70
C PHE A 63 -4.51 -2.40 -2.98
N GLN A 64 -4.41 -3.50 -3.72
CA GLN A 64 -3.95 -4.80 -3.20
C GLN A 64 -2.72 -5.27 -3.95
N PHE A 65 -1.56 -5.20 -3.29
CA PHE A 65 -0.31 -5.71 -3.85
C PHE A 65 -0.22 -7.23 -3.71
N LEU A 66 -0.05 -7.92 -4.84
CA LEU A 66 0.01 -9.38 -4.96
C LEU A 66 1.44 -9.89 -5.24
N GLY A 67 2.36 -9.01 -5.60
CA GLY A 67 3.76 -9.36 -5.93
C GLY A 67 4.65 -9.75 -4.74
N TRP A 68 4.12 -9.75 -3.50
CA TRP A 68 4.89 -10.25 -2.35
C TRP A 68 5.00 -11.78 -2.42
N PRO A 69 6.21 -12.35 -2.45
CA PRO A 69 6.37 -13.79 -2.35
C PRO A 69 6.07 -14.27 -0.93
N GLU A 70 5.67 -15.54 -0.81
CA GLU A 70 5.39 -16.18 0.48
C GLU A 70 6.62 -16.28 1.41
N ARG A 71 7.82 -16.22 0.83
CA ARG A 71 9.09 -16.12 1.55
C ARG A 71 9.97 -15.05 0.92
N GLY A 72 10.50 -14.17 1.77
CA GLY A 72 11.44 -13.14 1.35
C GLY A 72 10.74 -11.88 0.82
N VAL A 73 11.23 -11.38 -0.30
CA VAL A 73 10.93 -10.06 -0.85
C VAL A 73 10.76 -10.16 -2.38
N PRO A 74 9.94 -9.32 -3.03
CA PRO A 74 9.74 -9.35 -4.47
C PRO A 74 11.08 -9.30 -5.21
N VAL A 75 11.18 -9.97 -6.37
CA VAL A 75 12.41 -9.95 -7.17
C VAL A 75 12.68 -8.53 -7.67
N SER A 76 11.66 -7.91 -8.27
CA SER A 76 11.66 -6.51 -8.70
C SER A 76 10.91 -5.62 -7.71
N ALA A 77 11.42 -4.40 -7.53
CA ALA A 77 10.73 -3.36 -6.77
C ALA A 77 9.76 -2.54 -7.62
N LEU A 78 9.88 -2.60 -8.95
CA LEU A 78 9.17 -1.71 -9.87
C LEU A 78 7.66 -1.70 -9.66
N PRO A 79 6.97 -2.85 -9.54
CA PRO A 79 5.51 -2.83 -9.38
C PRO A 79 5.08 -2.19 -8.05
N LEU A 80 5.88 -2.37 -6.98
CA LEU A 80 5.62 -1.75 -5.70
C LEU A 80 5.83 -0.22 -5.76
N LEU A 81 6.87 0.22 -6.45
CA LEU A 81 7.16 1.64 -6.65
C LEU A 81 6.07 2.31 -7.49
N GLN A 82 5.63 1.66 -8.58
CA GLN A 82 4.51 2.12 -9.41
C GLN A 82 3.22 2.24 -8.60
N MET A 83 2.91 1.25 -7.77
CA MET A 83 1.75 1.31 -6.88
C MET A 83 1.85 2.49 -5.89
N ILE A 84 3.03 2.75 -5.32
CA ILE A 84 3.25 3.91 -4.42
C ILE A 84 3.02 5.23 -5.17
N GLN A 85 3.59 5.38 -6.37
CA GLN A 85 3.42 6.57 -7.20
C GLN A 85 1.94 6.81 -7.53
N ASN A 86 1.23 5.77 -7.97
CA ASN A 86 -0.20 5.86 -8.27
C ASN A 86 -1.06 6.21 -7.05
N VAL A 87 -0.69 5.73 -5.86
CA VAL A 87 -1.36 6.11 -4.60
C VAL A 87 -1.12 7.59 -4.27
N GLN A 88 0.12 8.08 -4.44
CA GLN A 88 0.47 9.48 -4.18
C GLN A 88 -0.19 10.43 -5.19
N GLU A 89 -0.17 10.12 -6.48
CA GLU A 89 -0.83 10.89 -7.53
C GLU A 89 -2.34 10.96 -7.29
N LEU A 90 -2.96 9.85 -6.90
CA LEU A 90 -4.37 9.81 -6.55
C LEU A 90 -4.68 10.68 -5.33
N TYR A 91 -3.85 10.62 -4.30
CA TYR A 91 -4.00 11.43 -3.09
C TYR A 91 -4.01 12.93 -3.42
N ILE A 92 -3.08 13.36 -4.27
CA ILE A 92 -2.99 14.74 -4.77
C ILE A 92 -4.22 15.09 -5.64
N THR A 93 -4.60 14.20 -6.55
CA THR A 93 -5.74 14.40 -7.47
C THR A 93 -7.06 14.57 -6.71
N LEU A 94 -7.28 13.76 -5.67
CA LEU A 94 -8.46 13.84 -4.82
C LEU A 94 -8.45 15.02 -3.86
N ARG A 95 -7.29 15.71 -3.69
CA ARG A 95 -7.10 16.82 -2.74
C ARG A 95 -7.57 16.47 -1.33
N THR A 96 -7.39 15.21 -0.93
CA THR A 96 -7.82 14.72 0.37
C THR A 96 -6.72 14.90 1.41
N THR A 97 -7.12 15.09 2.66
CA THR A 97 -6.22 15.06 3.83
C THR A 97 -6.45 13.83 4.69
N GLU A 98 -7.31 12.91 4.24
CA GLU A 98 -7.68 11.70 4.97
C GLU A 98 -6.52 10.70 5.03
N PRO A 99 -6.32 10.00 6.15
CA PRO A 99 -5.20 9.07 6.29
C PRO A 99 -5.31 7.87 5.33
N ILE A 100 -4.15 7.41 4.83
CA ILE A 100 -4.07 6.19 4.03
C ILE A 100 -3.95 4.97 4.96
N THR A 101 -4.95 4.08 4.91
CA THR A 101 -4.92 2.82 5.65
C THR A 101 -4.04 1.78 4.95
N VAL A 102 -2.91 1.42 5.58
CA VAL A 102 -1.96 0.42 5.04
C VAL A 102 -1.95 -0.82 5.94
N MET A 103 -2.30 -1.97 5.37
CA MET A 103 -2.31 -3.26 6.08
C MET A 103 -1.54 -4.36 5.35
N CYS A 104 -1.00 -5.29 6.13
CA CYS A 104 -0.54 -6.60 5.72
C CYS A 104 -1.13 -7.64 6.69
N SER A 105 -0.43 -8.72 7.04
CA SER A 105 -0.90 -9.69 8.05
C SER A 105 -0.77 -9.13 9.48
N SER A 106 0.45 -8.79 9.91
CA SER A 106 0.72 -8.21 11.23
C SER A 106 0.73 -6.67 11.28
N GLY A 107 0.60 -6.02 10.12
CA GLY A 107 0.62 -4.57 9.98
C GLY A 107 1.95 -3.89 10.31
N VAL A 108 3.09 -4.60 10.23
CA VAL A 108 4.42 -4.03 10.57
C VAL A 108 5.52 -4.31 9.55
N GLY A 109 5.53 -5.50 8.93
CA GLY A 109 6.58 -5.91 8.00
C GLY A 109 6.47 -5.23 6.64
N ARG A 110 5.56 -5.72 5.79
CA ARG A 110 5.31 -5.17 4.45
C ARG A 110 4.74 -3.75 4.52
N THR A 111 3.87 -3.51 5.51
CA THR A 111 3.36 -2.17 5.84
C THR A 111 4.48 -1.18 6.08
N GLY A 112 5.49 -1.53 6.90
CA GLY A 112 6.63 -0.65 7.15
C GLY A 112 7.46 -0.38 5.89
N VAL A 113 7.64 -1.37 5.01
CA VAL A 113 8.36 -1.19 3.74
C VAL A 113 7.62 -0.20 2.85
N PHE A 114 6.30 -0.36 2.69
CA PHE A 114 5.49 0.53 1.87
C PHE A 114 5.53 1.97 2.38
N ILE A 115 5.32 2.18 3.70
CA ILE A 115 5.32 3.51 4.30
C ILE A 115 6.71 4.15 4.23
N ALA A 116 7.78 3.40 4.54
CA ALA A 116 9.14 3.91 4.46
C ALA A 116 9.52 4.32 3.03
N LEU A 117 9.15 3.52 2.03
CA LEU A 117 9.38 3.88 0.62
C LEU A 117 8.59 5.11 0.21
N GLY A 118 7.31 5.22 0.59
CA GLY A 118 6.50 6.41 0.30
C GLY A 118 7.14 7.70 0.83
N ILE A 119 7.53 7.70 2.12
CA ILE A 119 8.19 8.86 2.76
C ILE A 119 9.50 9.19 2.05
N VAL A 120 10.32 8.18 1.78
CA VAL A 120 11.65 8.38 1.21
C VAL A 120 11.58 8.88 -0.24
N LEU A 121 10.66 8.35 -1.05
CA LEU A 121 10.48 8.77 -2.43
C LEU A 121 9.97 10.22 -2.51
N GLU A 122 9.05 10.60 -1.63
CA GLU A 122 8.53 11.97 -1.54
C GLU A 122 9.61 12.95 -1.06
N ARG A 123 10.34 12.61 0.00
CA ARG A 123 11.46 13.46 0.45
C ARG A 123 12.54 13.60 -0.61
N TYR A 124 12.83 12.53 -1.34
CA TYR A 124 13.81 12.58 -2.40
C TYR A 124 13.39 13.51 -3.54
N SER A 125 12.11 13.50 -3.95
CA SER A 125 11.65 14.37 -5.04
C SER A 125 11.69 15.86 -4.67
N VAL A 126 11.65 16.20 -3.38
CA VAL A 126 11.67 17.59 -2.88
C VAL A 126 13.08 18.03 -2.47
N GLU A 127 13.80 17.21 -1.72
CA GLU A 127 15.06 17.57 -1.05
C GLU A 127 16.30 16.95 -1.72
N GLY A 128 16.13 15.96 -2.60
CA GLY A 128 17.23 15.18 -3.19
C GLY A 128 17.99 14.30 -2.19
N MET A 129 17.48 14.15 -0.96
CA MET A 129 18.13 13.42 0.13
C MET A 129 17.30 12.22 0.59
N ILE A 130 17.99 11.15 0.99
CA ILE A 130 17.37 9.97 1.57
C ILE A 130 18.02 9.65 2.92
N ASP A 131 17.20 9.64 3.97
CA ASP A 131 17.56 9.09 5.27
C ASP A 131 16.65 7.92 5.65
N LEU A 132 17.02 6.74 5.16
CA LEU A 132 16.28 5.53 5.44
C LEU A 132 16.36 5.13 6.93
N PHE A 133 17.49 5.40 7.58
CA PHE A 133 17.69 5.01 8.97
C PHE A 133 16.76 5.79 9.90
N GLN A 134 16.74 7.11 9.78
CA GLN A 134 15.85 7.95 10.58
C GLN A 134 14.38 7.73 10.21
N THR A 135 14.07 7.47 8.94
CA THR A 135 12.72 7.11 8.52
C THR A 135 12.23 5.86 9.25
N VAL A 136 12.99 4.76 9.20
CA VAL A 136 12.62 3.50 9.87
C VAL A 136 12.62 3.66 11.40
N LYS A 137 13.57 4.41 11.97
CA LYS A 137 13.61 4.70 13.41
C LYS A 137 12.33 5.43 13.85
N THR A 138 11.92 6.45 13.12
CA THR A 138 10.69 7.22 13.39
C THR A 138 9.45 6.34 13.32
N LEU A 139 9.35 5.50 12.27
CA LEU A 139 8.23 4.54 12.16
C LEU A 139 8.17 3.57 13.34
N ARG A 140 9.32 3.13 13.85
CA ARG A 140 9.39 2.23 15.01
C ARG A 140 8.98 2.87 16.34
N ILE A 141 9.06 4.20 16.44
CA ILE A 141 8.55 4.96 17.59
C ILE A 141 7.01 4.99 17.54
N GLN A 142 6.43 5.17 16.36
CA GLN A 142 4.97 5.25 16.17
C GLN A 142 4.28 3.87 16.26
N ARG A 143 4.92 2.82 15.75
CA ARG A 143 4.44 1.44 15.85
C ARG A 143 5.64 0.49 16.00
N SER A 144 5.62 -0.36 17.02
CA SER A 144 6.75 -1.25 17.29
C SER A 144 7.01 -2.20 16.12
N ALA A 145 8.28 -2.57 15.93
CA ALA A 145 8.74 -3.54 14.92
C ALA A 145 8.46 -3.18 13.44
N MET A 146 8.16 -1.92 13.12
CA MET A 146 8.06 -1.46 11.73
C MET A 146 9.33 -1.81 10.93
N VAL A 147 9.15 -2.39 9.75
CA VAL A 147 10.20 -3.02 8.92
C VAL A 147 10.91 -4.14 9.69
N GLN A 148 10.27 -5.31 9.74
CA GLN A 148 10.66 -6.43 10.62
C GLN A 148 11.97 -7.13 10.25
N THR A 149 12.25 -7.36 8.97
CA THR A 149 13.39 -8.21 8.58
C THR A 149 14.55 -7.40 8.00
N ARG A 150 15.79 -7.85 8.25
CA ARG A 150 16.99 -7.27 7.62
C ARG A 150 16.92 -7.39 6.08
N LEU A 151 16.26 -8.42 5.56
CA LEU A 151 16.03 -8.59 4.12
C LEU A 151 15.09 -7.50 3.57
N SER A 152 14.03 -7.15 4.30
CA SER A 152 13.16 -6.01 3.96
C SER A 152 13.94 -4.69 3.95
N GLN A 153 14.81 -4.45 4.94
CA GLN A 153 15.68 -3.27 4.97
C GLN A 153 16.64 -3.22 3.77
N LYS A 154 17.33 -4.34 3.47
CA LYS A 154 18.21 -4.46 2.29
C LYS A 154 17.45 -4.23 0.99
N LYS A 155 16.21 -4.70 0.89
CA LYS A 155 15.40 -4.51 -0.32
C LYS A 155 14.94 -3.07 -0.48
N ILE A 156 14.58 -2.35 0.59
CA ILE A 156 14.34 -0.89 0.50
C ILE A 156 15.56 -0.20 -0.11
N VAL A 157 16.77 -0.51 0.37
CA VAL A 157 18.02 0.06 -0.17
C VAL A 157 18.23 -0.30 -1.65
N LEU A 158 17.96 -1.55 -2.05
CA LEU A 158 18.07 -2.00 -3.44
C LEU A 158 17.02 -1.35 -4.35
N SER A 159 15.76 -1.24 -3.89
CA SER A 159 14.68 -0.57 -4.60
C SER A 159 15.05 0.88 -4.90
N LEU A 160 15.56 1.58 -3.89
CA LEU A 160 16.04 2.95 -4.05
C LEU A 160 17.18 3.00 -5.06
N LYS A 161 18.20 2.13 -4.96
CA LYS A 161 19.31 2.08 -5.94
C LYS A 161 18.83 1.87 -7.39
N MET A 162 17.80 1.06 -7.61
CA MET A 162 17.23 0.90 -8.96
C MET A 162 16.50 2.16 -9.43
N THR A 163 15.72 2.80 -8.55
CA THR A 163 15.10 4.10 -8.85
C THR A 163 16.18 5.14 -9.19
N TYR A 164 17.25 5.23 -8.39
CA TYR A 164 18.39 6.11 -8.65
C TYR A 164 19.01 5.87 -10.01
N SER A 165 19.34 4.62 -10.36
CA SER A 165 19.94 4.30 -11.65
C SER A 165 19.03 4.65 -12.82
N PHE A 166 17.71 4.57 -12.63
CA PHE A 166 16.70 4.95 -13.63
C PHE A 166 16.57 6.47 -13.78
N PHE A 167 16.70 7.24 -12.68
CA PHE A 167 16.63 8.70 -12.69
C PHE A 167 17.93 9.38 -13.12
N THR A 168 19.11 8.75 -13.00
CA THR A 168 20.39 9.27 -13.55
C THR A 168 20.58 9.02 -15.05
N LEU A 169 19.71 8.24 -15.70
CA LEU A 169 19.78 7.90 -17.12
C LEU A 169 18.79 8.70 -17.99
N LEU A 170 18.05 9.64 -17.39
CA LEU A 170 17.22 10.66 -18.07
C LEU A 170 17.87 12.04 -17.87
#